data_AF-A0A6V7NE82-F1
#
_entry.id   AF-A0A6V7NE82-F1
#
_cell.length_a   1.000
_cell.length_b   1.000
_cell.length_c   1.000
_cell.angle_alpha   90.00
_cell.angle_beta   90.00
_cell.angle_gamma   90.00
#
_symmetry.space_group_name_H-M   'P 1'
#
loop_
_entity.id
_entity.type
_entity.pdbx_description
1 polymer ?
#
loop_
_entity_poly.entity_id
_entity_poly.type
_entity_poly.pdbx_seq_one_letter_code
_entity_poly.pdbx_strand_id
1 'polypeptide(L)'
;MVYAARGVFNNFIPDVHIFTDHRSGPAVGRSPGYGMSLVAETTTGCLISADIESTEKADEMDEDTEEKPEVKTPEDIGIEVASILLGEIKQGGVVDSTHQV
;
A
#
# COMPACT_ATOMS: atom_id res chain seq x y z
N MET A 1 1.91 8.67 4.51
CA MET A 1 1.94 7.18 4.57
C MET A 1 1.72 6.60 5.96
N VAL A 2 2.74 6.47 6.83
CA VAL A 2 2.62 5.73 8.12
C VAL A 2 1.49 6.23 9.01
N TYR A 3 1.42 7.55 9.24
CA TYR A 3 0.38 8.15 10.07
C TYR A 3 -1.03 7.94 9.51
N ALA A 4 -1.16 7.98 8.19
CA ALA A 4 -2.43 7.80 7.50
C ALA A 4 -2.95 6.36 7.66
N ALA A 5 -2.10 5.36 7.41
CA ALA A 5 -2.43 3.95 7.63
C ALA A 5 -2.77 3.67 9.11
N ARG A 6 -1.97 4.19 10.04
CA ARG A 6 -2.27 4.08 11.49
C ARG A 6 -3.58 4.75 11.88
N GLY A 7 -3.92 5.89 11.26
CA GLY A 7 -5.19 6.59 11.48
C GLY A 7 -6.41 5.73 11.17
N VAL A 8 -6.29 4.83 10.18
CA VAL A 8 -7.31 3.84 9.85
C VAL A 8 -7.32 2.69 10.86
N PHE A 9 -6.17 2.03 11.07
CA PHE A 9 -6.08 0.81 11.88
C PHE A 9 -6.31 1.02 13.39
N ASN A 10 -5.90 2.18 13.93
CA ASN A 10 -6.05 2.47 15.36
C ASN A 10 -7.53 2.53 15.82
N ASN A 11 -8.49 2.60 14.89
CA ASN A 11 -9.91 2.47 15.21
C ASN A 11 -10.32 1.02 15.53
N PHE A 12 -9.49 0.04 15.15
CA PHE A 12 -9.75 -1.40 15.32
C PHE A 12 -8.78 -2.04 16.32
N ILE A 13 -7.48 -1.81 16.16
CA ILE A 13 -6.43 -2.39 17.01
C ILE A 13 -5.33 -1.37 17.33
N PRO A 14 -4.77 -1.38 18.55
CA PRO A 14 -3.64 -0.52 18.91
C PRO A 14 -2.29 -1.10 18.45
N ASP A 15 -2.24 -2.40 18.19
CA ASP A 15 -1.03 -3.14 17.84
C ASP A 15 -0.77 -3.05 16.33
N VAL A 16 -0.14 -1.94 15.93
CA VAL A 16 0.19 -1.65 14.53
C VAL A 16 1.65 -1.27 14.46
N HIS A 17 2.44 -2.08 13.76
CA HIS A 17 3.87 -1.88 13.57
C HIS A 17 4.18 -1.65 12.08
N ILE A 18 4.61 -0.44 11.73
CA ILE A 18 4.95 -0.06 10.36
C ILE A 18 6.41 0.38 10.34
N PHE A 19 7.22 -0.29 9.53
CA PHE A 19 8.63 0.02 9.34
C PHE A 19 8.81 0.90 8.10
N THR A 20 9.74 1.85 8.18
CA THR A 20 10.11 2.71 7.05
C THR A 20 11.50 2.32 6.55
N ASP A 21 11.61 1.88 5.29
CA ASP A 21 12.91 1.70 4.61
C ASP A 21 13.10 2.82 3.59
N HIS A 22 13.87 3.85 3.97
CA HIS A 22 14.24 4.93 3.06
C HIS A 22 15.61 4.63 2.44
N ARG A 23 15.65 4.56 1.11
CA ARG A 23 16.87 4.39 0.33
C ARG A 23 17.19 5.69 -0.41
N SER A 24 18.46 6.06 -0.47
CA SER A 24 18.95 7.23 -1.23
C SER A 24 20.29 6.94 -1.90
N GLY A 25 20.63 7.71 -2.93
CA GLY A 25 21.91 7.62 -3.63
C GLY A 25 21.97 6.49 -4.67
N PRO A 26 23.19 6.04 -5.06
CA PRO A 26 23.39 5.07 -6.15
C PRO A 26 22.70 3.71 -5.96
N ALA A 27 22.27 3.40 -4.73
CA ALA A 27 21.63 2.14 -4.37
C ALA A 27 20.11 2.09 -4.62
N VAL A 28 19.47 3.19 -5.03
CA VAL A 28 18.00 3.31 -5.21
C VAL A 28 17.48 2.78 -6.55
N GLY A 29 18.37 2.44 -7.48
CA GLY A 29 17.98 2.10 -8.84
C GLY A 29 17.64 3.35 -9.66
N ARG A 30 16.93 3.16 -10.78
CA ARG A 30 16.68 4.22 -11.79
C ARG A 30 15.28 4.83 -11.72
N SER A 31 14.36 4.19 -10.99
CA SER A 31 12.97 4.60 -10.91
C SER A 31 12.70 5.18 -9.53
N PRO A 32 12.46 6.50 -9.40
CA PRO A 32 11.98 7.06 -8.15
C PRO A 32 10.57 6.52 -7.87
N GLY A 33 10.27 6.27 -6.61
CA GLY A 33 8.98 5.76 -6.21
C GLY A 33 8.94 5.49 -4.72
N TYR A 34 7.73 5.37 -4.21
CA TYR A 34 7.47 4.98 -2.85
C TYR A 34 6.30 4.02 -2.83
N GLY A 35 6.23 3.18 -1.81
CA GLY A 35 5.15 2.21 -1.67
C GLY A 35 5.01 1.77 -0.24
N MET A 36 3.94 1.04 0.02
CA MET A 36 3.67 0.46 1.32
C MET A 36 3.19 -0.97 1.12
N SER A 37 3.77 -1.88 1.90
CA SER A 37 3.29 -3.26 2.02
C SER A 37 2.91 -3.49 3.48
N LEU A 38 1.71 -4.02 3.67
CA LEU A 38 1.14 -4.31 4.99
C LEU A 38 0.79 -5.78 5.07
N VAL A 39 0.93 -6.34 6.27
CA VAL A 39 0.57 -7.73 6.57
C VAL A 39 -0.20 -7.74 7.88
N ALA A 40 -1.37 -8.38 7.86
CA ALA A 40 -2.15 -8.72 9.04
C ALA A 40 -1.89 -10.18 9.42
N GLU A 41 -1.44 -10.40 10.65
CA GLU A 41 -1.26 -11.73 11.24
C GLU A 41 -2.44 -12.06 12.14
N THR A 42 -3.06 -13.21 11.93
CA THR A 42 -4.13 -13.71 12.81
C THR A 42 -3.56 -14.52 13.97
N THR A 43 -4.33 -14.69 15.04
CA THR A 43 -3.93 -15.52 16.20
C THR A 43 -3.74 -17.01 15.87
N THR A 44 -4.14 -17.44 14.67
CA THR A 44 -3.94 -18.80 14.15
C THR A 44 -2.76 -18.89 13.20
N GLY A 45 -1.98 -17.82 13.04
CA GLY A 45 -0.79 -17.76 12.17
C GLY A 45 -1.11 -17.58 10.68
N CYS A 46 -2.31 -17.12 10.33
CA CYS A 46 -2.65 -16.79 8.95
C CYS A 46 -2.15 -15.39 8.62
N LEU A 47 -1.65 -15.19 7.39
CA LEU A 47 -1.10 -13.92 6.92
C LEU A 47 -1.95 -13.43 5.75
N ILE A 48 -2.41 -12.19 5.86
CA ILE A 48 -3.15 -11.50 4.79
C ILE A 48 -2.36 -10.24 4.47
N SER A 49 -1.98 -10.06 3.22
CA SER A 49 -1.17 -8.91 2.79
C SER A 49 -1.89 -8.02 1.79
N ALA A 50 -1.51 -6.75 1.78
CA ALA A 50 -1.86 -5.82 0.74
C ALA A 50 -0.68 -4.86 0.49
N ASP A 51 -0.44 -4.55 -0.76
CA ASP A 51 0.62 -3.66 -1.20
C ASP A 51 0.13 -2.66 -2.23
N ILE A 52 0.79 -1.51 -2.27
CA ILE A 52 0.56 -0.45 -3.24
C ILE A 52 1.84 0.32 -3.47
N GLU A 53 2.05 0.73 -4.71
CA GLU A 53 3.15 1.55 -5.17
C GLU A 53 2.66 2.88 -5.76
N SER A 54 3.49 3.91 -5.67
CA SER A 54 3.27 5.17 -6.36
C SER A 54 3.46 4.95 -7.86
N THR A 55 2.38 5.09 -8.64
CA THR A 55 2.50 5.13 -10.09
C THR A 55 3.00 6.51 -10.53
N GLU A 56 4.28 6.61 -10.88
CA GLU A 56 4.76 7.73 -11.70
C GLU A 56 4.60 7.31 -13.16
N LYS A 57 3.62 7.89 -13.87
CA LYS A 57 3.67 7.85 -15.33
C LYS A 57 4.83 8.76 -15.75
N ALA A 58 5.98 8.16 -15.98
CA ALA A 58 7.06 8.80 -16.73
C ALA A 58 6.48 9.24 -18.07
N ASP A 59 6.42 10.55 -18.30
CA ASP A 59 6.32 11.33 -19.56
C ASP A 59 6.16 10.59 -20.91
N GLU A 60 5.31 9.57 -20.99
CA GLU A 60 4.83 8.94 -22.22
C GLU A 60 3.31 9.13 -22.26
N MET A 61 2.88 10.39 -22.19
CA MET A 61 1.57 10.75 -22.70
C MET A 61 1.68 10.84 -24.21
N ASP A 62 1.06 9.90 -24.91
CA ASP A 62 0.38 10.24 -26.15
C ASP A 62 -0.49 11.49 -25.88
N GLU A 63 -0.26 12.56 -26.64
CA GLU A 63 -0.83 13.92 -26.45
C GLU A 63 -2.39 13.97 -26.55
N ASP A 64 -3.08 12.83 -26.67
CA ASP A 64 -4.51 12.73 -27.02
C ASP A 64 -5.43 12.24 -25.88
N THR A 65 -4.96 12.13 -24.64
CA THR A 65 -5.85 11.81 -23.49
C THR A 65 -5.82 12.91 -22.42
N GLU A 66 -6.91 13.68 -22.30
CA GLU A 66 -7.11 14.76 -21.31
C GLU A 66 -7.20 14.29 -19.84
N GLU A 67 -7.00 13.00 -19.55
CA GLU A 67 -6.97 12.50 -18.18
C GLU A 67 -5.56 12.61 -17.62
N LYS A 68 -5.28 13.75 -16.97
CA LYS A 68 -4.13 13.88 -16.07
C LYS A 68 -4.21 12.75 -15.02
N PRO A 69 -3.23 11.83 -14.94
CA PRO A 69 -3.20 10.85 -13.88
C PRO A 69 -3.04 11.60 -12.57
N GLU A 70 -3.99 11.41 -11.65
CA GLU A 70 -3.90 11.97 -10.32
C GLU A 70 -2.68 11.37 -9.61
N VAL A 71 -1.66 12.20 -9.38
CA VAL A 71 -0.54 11.84 -8.52
C VAL A 71 -1.10 11.71 -7.11
N LYS A 72 -1.32 10.47 -6.66
CA LYS A 72 -1.80 10.18 -5.31
C LYS A 72 -0.80 10.70 -4.29
N THR A 73 -1.28 11.34 -3.24
CA THR A 73 -0.39 11.77 -2.15
C THR A 73 0.05 10.55 -1.31
N PRO A 74 1.20 10.62 -0.62
CA PRO A 74 1.61 9.57 0.31
C PRO A 74 0.57 9.29 1.41
N GLU A 75 -0.26 10.26 1.75
CA GLU A 75 -1.37 10.11 2.70
C GLU A 75 -2.47 9.24 2.09
N ASP A 76 -2.89 9.55 0.86
CA ASP A 76 -3.93 8.81 0.13
C ASP A 76 -3.53 7.34 -0.07
N ILE A 77 -2.29 7.10 -0.51
CA ILE A 77 -1.74 5.75 -0.66
C ILE A 77 -1.80 4.98 0.67
N GLY A 78 -1.49 5.65 1.79
CA GLY A 78 -1.55 5.04 3.12
C GLY A 78 -2.97 4.69 3.57
N ILE A 79 -3.98 5.50 3.23
CA ILE A 79 -5.39 5.22 3.50
C ILE A 79 -5.89 4.08 2.62
N GLU A 80 -5.52 4.10 1.35
CA GLU A 80 -5.95 3.15 0.34
C GLU A 80 -5.47 1.73 0.67
N VAL A 81 -4.16 1.53 0.90
CA VAL A 81 -3.61 0.22 1.26
C VAL A 81 -4.19 -0.33 2.56
N ALA A 82 -4.45 0.54 3.54
CA ALA A 82 -5.09 0.14 4.77
C ALA A 82 -6.55 -0.32 4.53
N SER A 83 -7.26 0.38 3.64
CA SER A 83 -8.63 0.04 3.25
C SER A 83 -8.69 -1.27 2.45
N ILE A 84 -7.73 -1.51 1.55
CA ILE A 84 -7.60 -2.76 0.80
C ILE A 84 -7.36 -3.92 1.76
N LEU A 85 -6.41 -3.80 2.69
CA LEU A 85 -6.13 -4.84 3.68
C LEU A 85 -7.36 -5.17 4.54
N LEU A 86 -8.09 -4.14 5.00
CA LEU A 86 -9.34 -4.35 5.73
C LEU A 86 -10.43 -5.00 4.86
N GLY A 87 -10.44 -4.71 3.56
CA GLY A 87 -11.30 -5.36 2.58
C GLY A 87 -11.01 -6.87 2.49
N GLU A 88 -9.73 -7.24 2.36
CA GLU A 88 -9.27 -8.64 2.34
C GLU A 88 -9.64 -9.36 3.66
N ILE A 89 -9.38 -8.73 4.81
CA ILE A 89 -9.77 -9.28 6.12
C ILE A 89 -11.29 -9.47 6.21
N LYS A 90 -12.08 -8.52 5.71
CA LYS A 90 -13.55 -8.59 5.72
C LYS A 90 -14.07 -9.67 4.78
N GLN A 91 -13.45 -9.86 3.62
CA GLN A 91 -13.79 -10.94 2.69
C GLN A 91 -13.54 -12.31 3.34
N GLY A 92 -12.54 -12.37 4.24
CA GLY A 92 -12.24 -13.54 5.04
C GLY A 92 -11.51 -14.63 4.25
N GLY A 93 -11.27 -15.77 4.89
CA GLY A 93 -10.46 -16.85 4.33
C GLY A 93 -9.15 -17.03 5.11
N VAL A 94 -8.20 -17.73 4.51
CA VAL A 94 -6.89 -18.06 5.12
C VAL A 94 -5.74 -17.29 4.49
N VAL A 95 -5.91 -16.87 3.23
CA VAL A 95 -4.91 -16.19 2.40
C VAL A 95 -5.61 -15.05 1.66
N ASP A 96 -4.87 -13.99 1.33
CA ASP A 96 -5.42 -12.90 0.50
C ASP A 96 -5.78 -13.38 -0.90
N SER A 97 -6.65 -12.62 -1.57
CA SER A 97 -7.16 -12.95 -2.90
C SER A 97 -6.07 -13.09 -3.98
N THR A 98 -4.94 -12.42 -3.83
CA THR A 98 -3.81 -12.52 -4.77
C THR A 98 -3.09 -13.87 -4.66
N HIS A 99 -3.18 -14.51 -3.49
CA HIS A 99 -2.58 -15.81 -3.20
C HIS A 99 -3.60 -16.98 -3.19
N GLN A 100 -4.85 -16.75 -3.61
CA GLN A 100 -5.86 -17.80 -3.82
C GLN A 100 -5.78 -18.33 -5.26
N VAL A 101 -5.57 -19.64 -5.43
CA VAL A 101 -5.55 -20.34 -6.74
C VAL A 101 -6.93 -20.83 -7.13
#